data_AF-A0A7C5KT05-F1
#
_entry.id   AF-A0A7C5KT05-F1
#
_cell.length_a   1.000
_cell.length_b   1.000
_cell.length_c   1.000
_cell.angle_alpha   90.00
_cell.angle_beta   90.00
_cell.angle_gamma   90.00
#
_symmetry.space_group_name_H-M   'P 1'
#
loop_
_entity.id
_entity.type
_entity.pdbx_description
1 polymer ?
#
loop_
_entity_poly.entity_id
_entity_poly.type
_entity_poly.pdbx_seq_one_letter_code
_entity_poly.pdbx_strand_id
1 'polypeptide(L)'
;MSNAANTKTIAKAAVLVMTFFALSRLLGVARDVVIASQFGTSAPYDAYLAAFRAPDLLFNLISGGALGSAFIPTFTGYLSRNDETGAWRLASAIINWVLVIAIGVGVLAAIFAPWLVKTLIAP
;
A
#
# COMPACT_ATOMS: atom_id res chain seq x y z
N MET A 1 -3.12 26.04 29.43
CA MET A 1 -2.56 26.61 28.17
C MET A 1 -1.79 25.58 27.30
N SER A 2 -2.00 24.26 27.48
CA SER A 2 -1.28 23.19 26.74
C SER A 2 -1.94 22.78 25.41
N ASN A 3 -3.27 22.93 25.24
CA ASN A 3 -3.97 22.46 24.04
C ASN A 3 -3.62 23.22 22.74
N ALA A 4 -3.38 24.53 22.80
CA ALA A 4 -3.12 25.34 21.60
C ALA A 4 -1.76 25.02 20.93
N ALA A 5 -0.76 24.57 21.71
CA ALA A 5 0.53 24.15 21.18
C ALA A 5 0.43 22.80 20.46
N ASN A 6 -0.32 21.84 21.04
CA ASN A 6 -0.56 20.54 20.42
C ASN A 6 -1.37 20.65 19.11
N THR A 7 -2.39 21.51 19.05
CA THR A 7 -3.16 21.74 17.82
C THR A 7 -2.27 22.29 16.69
N LYS A 8 -1.35 23.21 16.99
CA LYS A 8 -0.40 23.74 15.98
C LYS A 8 0.57 22.68 15.48
N THR A 9 1.06 21.79 16.35
CA THR A 9 1.97 20.70 15.97
C THR A 9 1.25 19.63 15.13
N ILE A 10 0.03 19.25 15.51
CA ILE A 10 -0.80 18.30 14.74
C ILE A 10 -1.14 18.88 13.37
N ALA A 11 -1.52 20.15 13.30
CA ALA A 11 -1.82 20.82 12.02
C ALA A 11 -0.59 20.84 11.09
N LYS A 12 0.61 21.15 11.63
CA LYS A 12 1.86 21.09 10.85
C LYS A 12 2.16 19.67 10.36
N ALA A 13 2.00 18.66 11.21
CA ALA A 13 2.22 17.26 10.83
C ALA A 13 1.22 16.80 9.75
N ALA A 14 -0.05 17.16 9.89
CA ALA A 14 -1.08 16.86 8.90
C ALA A 14 -0.77 17.51 7.54
N VAL A 15 -0.39 18.79 7.52
CA VAL A 15 0.00 19.50 6.28
C VAL A 15 1.22 18.85 5.64
N LEU A 16 2.21 18.44 6.44
CA LEU A 16 3.40 17.76 5.95
C LEU A 16 3.02 16.43 5.26
N VAL A 17 2.23 15.59 5.92
CA VAL A 17 1.76 14.31 5.38
C VAL A 17 0.94 14.52 4.11
N MET A 18 0.01 15.47 4.10
CA MET A 18 -0.79 15.78 2.91
C MET A 18 0.07 16.26 1.74
N THR A 19 1.09 17.08 2.01
CA THR A 19 2.02 17.55 0.97
C THR A 19 2.81 16.40 0.37
N PHE A 20 3.38 15.53 1.20
CA PHE A 20 4.08 14.34 0.72
C PHE A 20 3.16 13.38 -0.04
N PHE A 21 1.92 13.23 0.41
CA PHE A 21 0.93 12.42 -0.28
C PHE A 21 0.59 12.98 -1.67
N ALA A 22 0.37 14.29 -1.78
CA ALA A 22 0.12 14.96 -3.05
C ALA A 22 1.32 14.84 -4.00
N LEU A 23 2.54 15.07 -3.51
CA LEU A 23 3.77 14.91 -4.28
C LEU A 23 3.95 13.47 -4.78
N SER A 24 3.68 12.48 -3.92
CA SER A 24 3.71 11.07 -4.31
C SER A 24 2.70 10.76 -5.43
N ARG A 25 1.50 11.34 -5.37
CA ARG A 25 0.49 11.19 -6.42
C ARG A 25 0.91 11.84 -7.74
N LEU A 26 1.50 13.03 -7.69
CA LEU A 26 2.04 13.72 -8.86
C LEU A 26 3.17 12.93 -9.53
N LEU A 27 4.07 12.34 -8.73
CA LEU A 27 5.11 11.44 -9.23
C LEU A 27 4.51 10.19 -9.88
N GLY A 28 3.44 9.63 -9.31
CA GLY A 28 2.70 8.52 -9.89
C GLY A 28 2.12 8.88 -11.27
N VAL A 29 1.45 10.02 -11.38
CA VAL A 29 0.91 10.51 -12.67
C VAL A 29 2.04 10.75 -13.68
N ALA A 30 3.15 11.37 -13.27
CA ALA A 30 4.29 11.60 -14.15
C ALA A 30 4.87 10.28 -14.69
N ARG A 31 5.02 9.27 -13.82
CA ARG A 31 5.41 7.91 -14.21
C ARG A 31 4.41 7.32 -15.21
N ASP A 32 3.12 7.42 -14.95
CA ASP A 32 2.09 6.87 -15.84
C ASP A 32 2.11 7.56 -17.22
N VAL A 33 2.36 8.88 -17.27
CA VAL A 33 2.54 9.64 -18.53
C VAL A 33 3.77 9.17 -19.30
N VAL A 34 4.92 8.98 -18.63
CA VAL A 34 6.15 8.49 -19.27
C VAL A 34 5.96 7.07 -19.81
N ILE A 35 5.24 6.23 -19.08
CA ILE A 35 4.97 4.85 -19.52
C ILE A 35 3.99 4.84 -20.68
N ALA A 36 2.92 5.63 -20.61
CA ALA A 36 1.97 5.77 -21.70
C ALA A 36 2.62 6.38 -22.95
N SER A 37 3.58 7.31 -22.82
CA SER A 37 4.29 7.87 -23.98
C SER A 37 5.25 6.86 -24.62
N GLN A 38 5.84 5.95 -23.83
CA GLN A 38 6.77 4.93 -24.33
C GLN A 38 6.04 3.70 -24.91
N PHE A 39 4.91 3.30 -24.34
CA PHE A 39 4.19 2.08 -24.72
C PHE A 39 2.89 2.33 -25.51
N GLY A 40 2.31 3.54 -25.47
CA GLY A 40 1.02 3.83 -26.11
C GLY A 40 -0.11 2.94 -25.56
N THR A 41 -1.06 2.54 -26.42
CA THR A 41 -2.14 1.59 -26.11
C THR A 41 -1.77 0.16 -26.55
N SER A 42 -0.57 -0.32 -26.18
CA SER A 42 -0.06 -1.62 -26.62
C SER A 42 -0.22 -2.70 -25.54
N ALA A 43 -0.27 -3.98 -25.93
CA ALA A 43 -0.39 -5.11 -25.00
C ALA A 43 0.65 -5.13 -23.83
N PRO A 44 1.91 -4.66 -23.99
CA PRO A 44 2.83 -4.46 -22.88
C PRO A 44 2.35 -3.47 -21.80
N TYR A 45 1.60 -2.42 -22.19
CA TYR A 45 1.01 -1.46 -21.25
C TYR A 45 -0.07 -2.11 -20.39
N ASP A 46 -0.93 -2.95 -21.00
CA ASP A 46 -1.96 -3.68 -20.25
C ASP A 46 -1.35 -4.68 -19.27
N ALA A 47 -0.28 -5.37 -19.69
CA ALA A 47 0.48 -6.26 -18.81
C ALA A 47 1.13 -5.49 -17.65
N TYR A 48 1.66 -4.29 -17.92
CA TYR A 48 2.18 -3.40 -16.89
C TYR A 48 1.11 -3.03 -15.86
N LEU A 49 -0.04 -2.51 -16.31
CA LEU A 49 -1.14 -2.14 -15.43
C LEU A 49 -1.67 -3.34 -14.64
N ALA A 50 -1.77 -4.51 -15.27
CA ALA A 50 -2.19 -5.74 -14.59
C ALA A 50 -1.22 -6.16 -13.48
N ALA A 51 0.10 -5.96 -13.67
CA ALA A 51 1.10 -6.28 -12.66
C ALA A 51 0.95 -5.44 -11.37
N PHE A 52 0.50 -4.18 -11.48
CA PHE A 52 0.28 -3.32 -10.30
C PHE A 52 -1.03 -3.60 -9.57
N ARG A 53 -2.03 -4.24 -10.22
CA ARG A 53 -3.32 -4.52 -9.57
C ARG A 53 -3.19 -5.42 -8.34
N ALA A 54 -2.40 -6.49 -8.41
CA ALA A 54 -2.26 -7.42 -7.29
C ALA A 54 -1.69 -6.76 -6.02
N PRO A 55 -0.55 -6.06 -6.06
CA PRO A 55 -0.04 -5.34 -4.89
C PRO A 55 -0.98 -4.20 -4.46
N ASP A 56 -1.60 -3.47 -5.39
CA ASP A 56 -2.54 -2.40 -5.06
C ASP A 56 -3.78 -2.92 -4.33
N LEU A 57 -4.34 -4.05 -4.75
CA LEU A 57 -5.48 -4.68 -4.09
C LEU A 57 -5.15 -5.11 -2.67
N LEU A 58 -3.99 -5.73 -2.47
CA LEU A 58 -3.51 -6.11 -1.14
C LEU A 58 -3.32 -4.87 -0.25
N PHE A 59 -2.67 -3.83 -0.79
CA PHE A 59 -2.48 -2.57 -0.07
C PHE A 59 -3.81 -1.92 0.30
N ASN A 60 -4.76 -1.85 -0.63
CA ASN A 60 -6.08 -1.26 -0.39
C ASN A 60 -6.89 -2.06 0.63
N LEU A 61 -6.82 -3.39 0.62
CA LEU A 61 -7.49 -4.24 1.61
C LEU A 61 -6.95 -4.00 3.02
N ILE A 62 -5.62 -3.89 3.14
CA ILE A 62 -4.94 -3.69 4.41
C ILE A 62 -5.14 -2.24 4.91
N SER A 63 -4.99 -1.25 4.03
CA SER A 63 -5.10 0.17 4.33
C SER A 63 -6.54 0.64 4.59
N GLY A 64 -7.50 0.13 3.82
CA GLY A 64 -8.90 0.58 3.86
C GLY A 64 -9.66 0.23 5.13
N GLY A 65 -9.13 -0.68 5.96
CA GLY A 65 -9.77 -1.04 7.23
C GLY A 65 -8.82 -1.65 8.24
N ALA A 66 -8.05 -2.68 7.85
CA ALA A 66 -7.26 -3.46 8.81
C ALA A 66 -6.22 -2.64 9.58
N LEU A 67 -5.52 -1.70 8.91
CA LEU A 67 -4.53 -0.85 9.57
C LEU A 67 -5.19 0.12 10.55
N GLY A 68 -6.22 0.84 10.11
CA GLY A 68 -6.90 1.87 10.90
C GLY A 68 -7.72 1.31 12.06
N SER A 69 -8.39 0.17 11.86
CA SER A 69 -9.34 -0.38 12.84
C SER A 69 -8.74 -1.36 13.84
N ALA A 70 -7.68 -2.09 13.44
CA ALA A 70 -7.11 -3.16 14.27
C ALA A 70 -5.62 -2.96 14.57
N PHE A 71 -4.81 -2.66 13.56
CA PHE A 71 -3.35 -2.58 13.76
C PHE A 71 -2.94 -1.37 14.60
N ILE A 72 -3.31 -0.15 14.19
CA ILE A 72 -2.88 1.08 14.86
C ILE A 72 -3.28 1.10 16.34
N PRO A 73 -4.55 0.82 16.73
CA PRO A 73 -4.94 0.80 18.14
C PRO A 73 -4.19 -0.25 18.96
N THR A 74 -3.93 -1.42 18.39
CA THR A 74 -3.20 -2.49 19.08
C THR A 74 -1.73 -2.11 19.25
N PHE A 75 -1.09 -1.62 18.19
CA PHE A 75 0.31 -1.20 18.20
C PHE A 75 0.57 -0.04 19.18
N THR A 76 -0.28 0.99 19.14
CA THR A 76 -0.19 2.12 20.10
C THR A 76 -0.55 1.69 21.52
N GLY A 77 -1.41 0.67 21.69
CA GLY A 77 -1.69 0.04 22.98
C GLY A 77 -0.45 -0.61 23.62
N TYR A 78 0.39 -1.31 22.84
CA TYR A 78 1.67 -1.84 23.32
C TYR A 78 2.65 -0.71 23.69
N LEU A 79 2.80 0.29 22.82
CA LEU A 79 3.68 1.44 23.10
C LEU A 79 3.25 2.23 24.34
N SER A 80 1.94 2.41 24.56
CA SER A 80 1.40 3.12 25.73
C SER A 80 1.73 2.41 27.05
N ARG A 81 2.05 1.11 27.00
CA ARG A 81 2.46 0.30 28.16
C ARG A 81 3.99 0.20 28.29
N ASN A 82 4.76 0.99 27.52
CA ASN A 82 6.21 0.89 27.38
C ASN A 82 6.69 -0.50 26.90
N ASP A 83 5.84 -1.26 26.21
CA ASP A 83 6.22 -2.55 25.61
C ASP A 83 6.58 -2.36 24.13
N GLU A 84 7.72 -1.73 23.90
CA GLU A 84 8.23 -1.53 22.53
C GLU A 84 8.56 -2.85 21.84
N THR A 85 9.08 -3.82 22.58
CA THR A 85 9.44 -5.14 22.02
C THR A 85 8.21 -5.88 21.52
N GLY A 86 7.11 -5.86 22.30
CA GLY A 86 5.82 -6.42 21.89
C GLY A 86 5.23 -5.71 20.68
N ALA A 87 5.30 -4.38 20.64
CA ALA A 87 4.84 -3.59 19.50
C ALA A 87 5.59 -3.97 18.20
N TRP A 88 6.92 -4.02 18.25
CA TRP A 88 7.74 -4.39 17.10
C TRP A 88 7.53 -5.85 16.69
N ARG A 89 7.36 -6.77 17.64
CA ARG A 89 7.06 -8.18 17.35
C ARG A 89 5.72 -8.33 16.63
N LEU A 90 4.69 -7.56 17.02
CA LEU A 90 3.41 -7.51 16.31
C LEU A 90 3.59 -7.01 14.87
N ALA A 91 4.30 -5.89 14.70
CA ALA A 91 4.56 -5.32 13.38
C ALA A 91 5.31 -6.31 12.47
N SER A 92 6.38 -6.92 12.97
CA SER A 92 7.14 -7.92 12.22
C SER A 92 6.31 -9.15 11.87
N ALA A 93 5.47 -9.65 12.78
CA ALA A 93 4.59 -10.78 12.50
C ALA A 93 3.61 -10.47 11.37
N ILE A 94 2.97 -9.30 11.41
CA ILE A 94 2.03 -8.87 10.38
C ILE A 94 2.73 -8.68 9.04
N ILE A 95 3.88 -8.00 9.01
CA ILE A 95 4.66 -7.80 7.78
C ILE A 95 5.06 -9.16 7.18
N ASN A 96 5.56 -10.09 7.98
CA ASN A 96 5.93 -11.42 7.51
C ASN A 96 4.74 -12.17 6.92
N TRP A 97 3.57 -12.14 7.58
CA TRP A 97 2.36 -12.77 7.06
C TRP A 97 1.88 -12.14 5.75
N VAL A 98 1.85 -10.81 5.68
CA VAL A 98 1.50 -10.09 4.45
C VAL A 98 2.46 -10.46 3.32
N LEU A 99 3.76 -10.54 3.60
CA LEU A 99 4.77 -10.90 2.63
C LEU A 99 4.64 -12.34 2.15
N VAL A 100 4.41 -13.30 3.06
CA VAL A 100 4.14 -14.71 2.71
C VAL A 100 2.88 -14.83 1.86
N ILE A 101 1.79 -14.15 2.22
CA ILE A 101 0.54 -14.16 1.46
C ILE A 101 0.75 -13.52 0.08
N ALA A 102 1.43 -12.38 0.01
CA ALA A 102 1.72 -11.68 -1.25
C ALA A 102 2.55 -12.55 -2.20
N ILE A 103 3.58 -13.24 -1.68
CA ILE A 103 4.39 -14.18 -2.46
C ILE A 103 3.53 -15.37 -2.90
N GLY A 104 2.73 -15.96 -2.00
CA GLY A 104 1.85 -17.09 -2.33
C GLY A 104 0.85 -16.73 -3.43
N VAL A 105 0.19 -15.58 -3.31
CA VAL A 105 -0.73 -15.05 -4.33
C VAL A 105 0.03 -14.76 -5.63
N GLY A 106 1.24 -14.19 -5.56
CA GLY A 106 2.06 -13.93 -6.74
C GLY A 106 2.48 -15.20 -7.48
N VAL A 107 2.87 -16.25 -6.76
CA VAL A 107 3.21 -17.56 -7.34
C VAL A 107 1.98 -18.21 -7.96
N LEU A 108 0.84 -18.21 -7.26
CA LEU A 108 -0.41 -18.72 -7.82
C LEU A 108 -0.80 -17.94 -9.09
N ALA A 109 -0.75 -16.62 -9.05
CA ALA A 109 -1.04 -15.78 -10.21
C ALA A 109 -0.09 -16.08 -11.38
N ALA A 110 1.20 -16.35 -11.12
CA ALA A 110 2.17 -16.73 -12.15
C ALA A 110 1.85 -18.11 -12.76
N ILE A 111 1.45 -19.10 -11.95
CA ILE A 111 1.06 -20.43 -12.44
C ILE A 111 -0.21 -20.35 -13.29
N PHE A 112 -1.21 -19.59 -12.83
CA PHE A 112 -2.47 -19.41 -13.54
C PHE A 112 -2.43 -18.29 -14.60
N ALA A 113 -1.29 -17.63 -14.79
CA ALA A 113 -1.13 -16.54 -15.76
C ALA A 113 -1.59 -16.93 -17.18
N PRO A 114 -1.28 -18.12 -17.74
CA PRO A 114 -1.74 -18.49 -19.08
C PRO A 114 -3.27 -18.55 -19.19
N TRP A 115 -3.94 -18.97 -18.12
CA TRP A 115 -5.40 -19.06 -18.06
C TRP A 115 -6.04 -17.69 -17.82
N LEU A 116 -5.46 -16.89 -16.92
CA LEU A 116 -5.90 -15.51 -16.66
C LEU A 116 -5.79 -14.65 -17.91
N VAL A 117 -4.66 -14.69 -18.62
CA VAL A 117 -4.43 -13.89 -19.83
C VAL A 117 -5.43 -14.28 -20.93
N LYS A 118 -5.68 -15.58 -21.15
CA LYS A 118 -6.66 -16.05 -22.14
C LYS A 118 -8.11 -15.73 -21.81
N THR A 119 -8.45 -15.52 -20.54
CA THR A 119 -9.86 -15.30 -20.14
C THR A 119 -10.18 -13.82 -19.90
N LEU A 120 -9.18 -13.00 -19.53
CA LEU A 120 -9.36 -11.60 -19.13
C LEU A 120 -8.73 -10.57 -20.07
N ILE A 121 -7.69 -10.92 -20.84
CA ILE A 121 -6.93 -9.95 -21.66
C ILE A 121 -7.29 -10.05 -23.15
N ALA A 122 -7.70 -11.23 -23.64
CA ALA A 122 -8.30 -11.39 -24.96
C ALA A 122 -9.18 -12.66 -25.02
N PRO A 123 -10.52 -12.54 -25.13
CA PRO A 123 -11.30 -13.54 -25.87
C PRO A 123 -11.02 -13.46 -27.38
#